data_AF-A0A5P8ARW6-F1
#
_entry.id   AF-A0A5P8ARW6-F1
#
_cell.length_a   1.000
_cell.length_b   1.000
_cell.length_c   1.000
_cell.angle_alpha   90.00
_cell.angle_beta   90.00
_cell.angle_gamma   90.00
#
_symmetry.space_group_name_H-M   'P 1'
#
loop_
_entity.id
_entity.type
_entity.pdbx_description
1 polymer ?
#
loop_
_entity_poly.entity_id
_entity_poly.type
_entity_poly.pdbx_seq_one_letter_code
_entity_poly.pdbx_strand_id
1 'polypeptide(L)'
;AVAADTSSVNALVKGIKEIVGVVLKGKGDATATKTADAEKKSVGKLLGGKDNGGTETQAAAASASIGAITGADILQAIASSEKAAGEPTIEQAKNAAEIAIAKKEDNKELNTAKKDAVIAAGIALRAMAKDGKFAAKSNEEKSAHAVNGVAASAVGKTLSTLIIAIRN
;
A
#
# COMPACT_ATOMS: atom_id res chain seq x y z
N ALA A 1 -4.73 -2.20 13.14
CA ALA A 1 -5.15 -1.57 11.88
C ALA A 1 -6.67 -1.42 11.82
N VAL A 2 -7.17 -0.56 10.94
CA VAL A 2 -8.59 -0.46 10.53
C VAL A 2 -8.62 -0.52 9.00
N ALA A 3 -9.51 -1.33 8.43
CA ALA A 3 -9.66 -1.45 6.98
C ALA A 3 -10.13 -0.12 6.41
N ALA A 4 -9.65 0.24 5.22
CA ALA A 4 -10.15 1.43 4.55
C ALA A 4 -11.57 1.21 4.03
N ASP A 5 -12.36 2.28 3.99
CA ASP A 5 -13.68 2.28 3.37
C ASP A 5 -13.59 1.91 1.88
N THR A 6 -14.32 0.88 1.49
CA THR A 6 -14.28 0.31 0.13
C THR A 6 -14.71 1.33 -0.92
N SER A 7 -15.69 2.19 -0.62
CA SER A 7 -16.16 3.21 -1.56
C SER A 7 -15.09 4.26 -1.81
N SER A 8 -14.43 4.72 -0.75
CA SER A 8 -13.30 5.66 -0.80
C SER A 8 -12.11 5.09 -1.58
N VAL A 9 -11.71 3.84 -1.32
CA VAL A 9 -10.63 3.18 -2.07
C VAL A 9 -10.97 3.09 -3.56
N ASN A 10 -12.18 2.64 -3.90
CA ASN A 10 -12.60 2.51 -5.29
C ASN A 10 -12.68 3.85 -6.03
N ALA A 11 -13.11 4.92 -5.35
CA ALA A 11 -13.11 6.26 -5.91
C ALA A 11 -11.69 6.76 -6.21
N LEU A 12 -10.75 6.56 -5.28
CA LEU A 12 -9.34 6.91 -5.48
C LEU A 12 -8.72 6.12 -6.64
N VAL A 13 -8.93 4.81 -6.69
CA VAL A 13 -8.45 3.95 -7.79
C VAL A 13 -8.97 4.44 -9.13
N LYS A 14 -10.28 4.75 -9.22
CA LYS A 14 -10.88 5.26 -10.46
C LYS A 14 -10.27 6.60 -10.88
N GLY A 15 -10.18 7.56 -9.96
CA GLY A 15 -9.62 8.88 -10.26
C GLY A 15 -8.16 8.82 -10.67
N ILE A 16 -7.33 8.06 -9.95
CA ILE A 16 -5.91 7.88 -10.31
C ILE A 16 -5.78 7.18 -11.65
N LYS A 17 -6.60 6.16 -11.94
CA LYS A 17 -6.58 5.46 -13.23
C LYS A 17 -6.85 6.39 -14.41
N GLU A 18 -7.83 7.27 -14.30
CA GLU A 18 -8.14 8.27 -15.33
C GLU A 18 -6.98 9.22 -15.56
N ILE A 19 -6.37 9.76 -14.48
CA ILE A 19 -5.23 10.68 -14.60
C ILE A 19 -4.01 9.96 -15.20
N VAL A 20 -3.66 8.78 -14.68
CA VAL A 20 -2.51 7.97 -15.14
C VAL A 20 -2.62 7.62 -16.61
N GLY A 21 -3.82 7.26 -17.09
CA GLY A 21 -4.06 6.99 -18.50
C GLY A 21 -3.71 8.15 -19.43
N VAL A 22 -3.83 9.39 -18.93
CA VAL A 22 -3.48 10.61 -19.67
C VAL A 22 -2.00 10.97 -19.51
N VAL A 23 -1.48 10.94 -18.27
CA VAL A 23 -0.19 11.57 -17.94
C VAL A 23 1.01 10.61 -18.02
N LEU A 24 0.84 9.32 -17.70
CA LEU A 24 1.96 8.38 -17.72
C LEU A 24 2.09 7.65 -19.06
N LYS A 25 1.01 7.49 -19.83
CA LYS A 25 1.01 6.85 -21.17
C LYS A 25 1.80 5.53 -21.21
N GLY A 26 1.71 4.72 -20.16
CA GLY A 26 2.41 3.43 -20.04
C GLY A 26 3.82 3.50 -19.41
N LYS A 27 4.23 4.63 -18.84
CA LYS A 27 5.44 4.73 -18.02
C LYS A 27 5.24 4.12 -16.63
N GLY A 28 6.23 3.36 -16.17
CA GLY A 28 6.19 2.62 -14.90
C GLY A 28 5.71 1.19 -15.09
N ASP A 29 5.98 0.35 -14.09
CA ASP A 29 5.66 -1.07 -14.09
C ASP A 29 4.84 -1.42 -12.83
N ALA A 30 3.54 -1.70 -13.03
CA ALA A 30 2.63 -2.16 -11.96
C ALA A 30 3.11 -3.45 -11.27
N THR A 31 4.01 -4.19 -11.91
CA THR A 31 4.51 -5.47 -11.44
C THR A 31 5.92 -5.39 -10.86
N ALA A 32 6.49 -4.20 -10.75
CA ALA A 32 7.84 -4.00 -10.24
C ALA A 32 8.02 -4.62 -8.86
N THR A 33 9.06 -5.43 -8.73
CA THR A 33 9.47 -6.11 -7.51
C THR A 33 10.99 -6.24 -7.49
N LYS A 34 11.58 -5.95 -6.33
CA LYS A 34 13.04 -5.92 -6.12
C LYS A 34 13.44 -6.42 -4.73
N THR A 35 12.60 -6.29 -3.72
CA THR A 35 12.88 -6.76 -2.36
C THR A 35 12.65 -8.26 -2.22
N ALA A 36 13.20 -8.83 -1.15
CA ALA A 36 13.12 -10.26 -0.88
C ALA A 36 11.70 -10.68 -0.47
N ASP A 37 11.36 -11.93 -0.75
CA ASP A 37 10.02 -12.47 -0.48
C ASP A 37 9.60 -12.42 0.99
N ALA A 38 10.56 -12.59 1.91
CA ALA A 38 10.32 -12.48 3.34
C ALA A 38 9.92 -11.05 3.76
N GLU A 39 10.59 -10.03 3.19
CA GLU A 39 10.28 -8.63 3.47
C GLU A 39 8.87 -8.29 3.02
N LYS A 40 8.52 -8.62 1.77
CA LYS A 40 7.20 -8.39 1.16
C LYS A 40 6.07 -9.05 1.94
N LYS A 41 6.25 -10.31 2.34
CA LYS A 41 5.28 -11.05 3.17
C LYS A 41 5.03 -10.35 4.50
N SER A 42 6.10 -9.94 5.18
CA SER A 42 6.04 -9.36 6.52
C SER A 42 5.26 -8.05 6.59
N VAL A 43 5.15 -7.31 5.48
CA VAL A 43 4.36 -6.06 5.39
C VAL A 43 2.88 -6.29 5.70
N GLY A 44 2.34 -7.49 5.45
CA GLY A 44 0.97 -7.85 5.81
C GLY A 44 0.65 -7.62 7.28
N LYS A 45 1.63 -7.73 8.18
CA LYS A 45 1.44 -7.50 9.61
C LYS A 45 1.11 -6.05 9.96
N LEU A 46 1.39 -5.09 9.07
CA LEU A 46 0.94 -3.69 9.22
C LEU A 46 -0.57 -3.54 9.01
N LEU A 47 -1.23 -4.52 8.39
CA LEU A 47 -2.67 -4.52 8.12
C LEU A 47 -3.47 -5.27 9.20
N GLY A 48 -2.77 -5.92 10.15
CA GLY A 48 -3.34 -6.78 11.17
C GLY A 48 -3.53 -6.15 12.55
N GLY A 49 -3.29 -6.97 13.58
CA GLY A 49 -3.35 -6.63 14.99
C GLY A 49 -2.16 -5.84 15.54
N LYS A 50 -2.38 -5.17 16.67
CA LYS A 50 -1.35 -4.40 17.38
C LYS A 50 -0.44 -5.26 18.26
N ASP A 51 -0.90 -6.45 18.65
CA ASP A 51 -0.23 -7.24 19.68
C ASP A 51 0.93 -8.08 19.14
N ASN A 52 0.92 -8.40 17.83
CA ASN A 52 1.93 -9.24 17.16
C ASN A 52 2.35 -8.72 15.77
N GLY A 53 2.12 -7.42 15.49
CA GLY A 53 2.41 -6.80 14.20
C GLY A 53 2.58 -5.28 14.32
N GLY A 54 3.16 -4.66 13.30
CA GLY A 54 3.38 -3.21 13.33
C GLY A 54 4.61 -2.80 14.13
N THR A 55 5.66 -3.62 14.15
CA THR A 55 6.95 -3.23 14.74
C THR A 55 7.80 -2.44 13.75
N GLU A 56 8.89 -1.83 14.23
CA GLU A 56 9.91 -1.19 13.39
C GLU A 56 10.42 -2.12 12.28
N THR A 57 10.51 -3.43 12.52
CA THR A 57 10.96 -4.39 11.50
C THR A 57 10.02 -4.46 10.30
N GLN A 58 8.70 -4.54 10.52
CA GLN A 58 7.75 -4.60 9.40
C GLN A 58 7.58 -3.23 8.74
N ALA A 59 7.70 -2.15 9.51
CA ALA A 59 7.75 -0.81 8.94
C ALA A 59 9.01 -0.61 8.06
N ALA A 60 10.16 -1.14 8.47
CA ALA A 60 11.38 -1.12 7.67
C ALA A 60 11.24 -1.94 6.39
N ALA A 61 10.64 -3.14 6.45
CA ALA A 61 10.34 -3.94 5.26
C ALA A 61 9.41 -3.21 4.29
N ALA A 62 8.35 -2.57 4.79
CA ALA A 62 7.46 -1.75 3.97
C ALA A 62 8.18 -0.54 3.35
N SER A 63 9.06 0.11 4.13
CA SER A 63 9.89 1.22 3.65
C SER A 63 10.85 0.77 2.55
N ALA A 64 11.44 -0.43 2.67
CA ALA A 64 12.30 -1.02 1.66
C ALA A 64 11.52 -1.27 0.35
N SER A 65 10.31 -1.86 0.44
CA SER A 65 9.43 -2.03 -0.73
C SER A 65 9.11 -0.70 -1.42
N ILE A 66 8.74 0.33 -0.64
CA ILE A 66 8.45 1.67 -1.19
C ILE A 66 9.70 2.32 -1.78
N GLY A 67 10.85 2.16 -1.13
CA GLY A 67 12.13 2.72 -1.55
C GLY A 67 12.65 2.12 -2.85
N ALA A 68 12.43 0.82 -3.07
CA ALA A 68 12.97 0.08 -4.19
C ALA A 68 12.29 0.39 -5.55
N ILE A 69 11.02 0.77 -5.53
CA ILE A 69 10.21 1.06 -6.73
C ILE A 69 10.12 2.57 -7.02
N THR A 70 9.58 2.97 -8.16
CA THR A 70 9.36 4.38 -8.50
C THR A 70 7.92 4.81 -8.20
N GLY A 71 7.65 6.12 -8.08
CA GLY A 71 6.27 6.57 -7.91
C GLY A 71 5.37 6.28 -9.12
N ALA A 72 5.96 6.13 -10.33
CA ALA A 72 5.22 5.72 -11.52
C ALA A 72 4.78 4.25 -11.41
N ASP A 73 5.62 3.37 -10.85
CA ASP A 73 5.26 1.98 -10.57
C ASP A 73 4.09 1.91 -9.58
N ILE A 74 4.09 2.76 -8.53
CA ILE A 74 2.97 2.87 -7.58
C ILE A 74 1.69 3.28 -8.31
N LEU A 75 1.75 4.38 -9.08
CA LEU A 75 0.61 4.91 -9.81
C LEU A 75 0.05 3.88 -10.81
N GLN A 76 0.93 3.16 -11.51
CA GLN A 76 0.54 2.12 -12.45
C GLN A 76 -0.08 0.92 -11.74
N ALA A 77 0.42 0.53 -10.56
CA ALA A 77 -0.17 -0.52 -9.74
C ALA A 77 -1.56 -0.13 -9.19
N ILE A 78 -1.75 1.13 -8.80
CA ILE A 78 -3.08 1.67 -8.44
C ILE A 78 -4.02 1.61 -9.66
N ALA A 79 -3.59 2.14 -10.80
CA ALA A 79 -4.40 2.20 -12.02
C ALA A 79 -4.77 0.81 -12.59
N SER A 80 -3.90 -0.18 -12.37
CA SER A 80 -4.11 -1.57 -12.79
C SER A 80 -4.89 -2.39 -11.77
N SER A 81 -5.20 -1.82 -10.59
CA SER A 81 -5.99 -2.53 -9.59
C SER A 81 -7.45 -2.64 -10.01
N GLU A 82 -8.01 -3.81 -9.77
CA GLU A 82 -9.44 -4.06 -9.95
C GLU A 82 -10.24 -3.36 -8.85
N LYS A 83 -11.56 -3.28 -9.07
CA LYS A 83 -12.47 -2.74 -8.06
C LYS A 83 -12.42 -3.64 -6.82
N ALA A 84 -12.07 -3.06 -5.68
CA ALA A 84 -12.13 -3.74 -4.41
C ALA A 84 -13.61 -4.03 -4.05
N ALA A 85 -13.89 -5.27 -3.65
CA ALA A 85 -15.21 -5.72 -3.22
C ALA A 85 -15.09 -6.71 -2.07
N GLY A 86 -16.11 -6.75 -1.21
CA GLY A 86 -16.15 -7.62 -0.04
C GLY A 86 -15.13 -7.22 1.03
N GLU A 87 -14.70 -8.21 1.80
CA GLU A 87 -13.74 -8.06 2.90
C GLU A 87 -12.60 -9.06 2.74
N PRO A 88 -11.64 -8.82 1.83
CA PRO A 88 -10.55 -9.77 1.57
C PRO A 88 -9.68 -9.96 2.81
N THR A 89 -9.19 -11.18 3.00
CA THR A 89 -8.16 -11.47 4.00
C THR A 89 -6.83 -10.87 3.55
N ILE A 90 -5.91 -10.65 4.50
CA ILE A 90 -4.56 -10.15 4.19
C ILE A 90 -3.83 -11.12 3.24
N GLU A 91 -4.05 -12.43 3.39
CA GLU A 91 -3.39 -13.45 2.57
C GLU A 91 -3.97 -13.55 1.16
N GLN A 92 -5.27 -13.28 1.01
CA GLN A 92 -6.00 -13.38 -0.26
C GLN A 92 -5.92 -12.11 -1.12
N ALA A 93 -5.54 -10.97 -0.53
CA ALA A 93 -5.38 -9.72 -1.28
C ALA A 93 -4.38 -9.89 -2.44
N LYS A 94 -4.84 -9.61 -3.67
CA LYS A 94 -4.12 -9.80 -4.93
C LYS A 94 -3.66 -8.48 -5.55
N ASN A 95 -4.40 -7.40 -5.32
CA ASN A 95 -4.14 -6.08 -5.89
C ASN A 95 -4.10 -4.98 -4.80
N ALA A 96 -3.73 -3.76 -5.19
CA ALA A 96 -3.52 -2.68 -4.23
C ALA A 96 -4.82 -2.25 -3.53
N ALA A 97 -5.94 -2.28 -4.25
CA ALA A 97 -7.24 -1.92 -3.69
C ALA A 97 -7.69 -2.93 -2.63
N GLU A 98 -7.50 -4.23 -2.88
CA GLU A 98 -7.76 -5.30 -1.91
C GLU A 98 -6.84 -5.22 -0.68
N ILE A 99 -5.55 -4.88 -0.85
CA ILE A 99 -4.66 -4.62 0.30
C ILE A 99 -5.21 -3.49 1.17
N ALA A 100 -5.71 -2.42 0.54
CA ALA A 100 -6.20 -1.26 1.27
C ALA A 100 -7.44 -1.58 2.12
N ILE A 101 -8.36 -2.38 1.57
CA ILE A 101 -9.58 -2.81 2.26
C ILE A 101 -9.41 -4.11 3.05
N ALA A 102 -8.23 -4.72 3.05
CA ALA A 102 -8.00 -6.00 3.71
C ALA A 102 -8.39 -5.92 5.18
N LYS A 103 -9.23 -6.88 5.61
CA LYS A 103 -9.75 -6.92 6.96
C LYS A 103 -8.62 -7.12 7.97
N LYS A 104 -8.83 -6.64 9.19
CA LYS A 104 -7.85 -6.78 10.27
C LYS A 104 -7.73 -8.26 10.66
N GLU A 105 -6.58 -8.87 10.41
CA GLU A 105 -6.25 -10.22 10.88
C GLU A 105 -4.88 -10.24 11.55
N ASP A 106 -4.83 -10.79 12.76
CA ASP A 106 -3.62 -10.74 13.58
C ASP A 106 -2.54 -11.68 13.02
N ASN A 107 -1.30 -11.17 12.97
CA ASN A 107 -0.10 -11.92 12.55
C ASN A 107 -0.19 -12.57 11.14
N LYS A 108 -0.91 -11.96 10.20
CA LYS A 108 -1.00 -12.42 8.81
C LYS A 108 0.03 -11.76 7.90
N GLU A 109 0.45 -12.51 6.89
CA GLU A 109 1.43 -12.11 5.88
C GLU A 109 0.79 -12.00 4.49
N LEU A 110 1.40 -11.22 3.61
CA LEU A 110 0.97 -11.12 2.22
C LEU A 110 1.42 -12.35 1.43
N ASN A 111 0.48 -13.18 0.99
CA ASN A 111 0.79 -14.38 0.21
C ASN A 111 0.63 -14.20 -1.30
N THR A 112 -0.34 -13.39 -1.72
CA THR A 112 -0.66 -13.25 -3.15
C THR A 112 -0.07 -11.98 -3.74
N ALA A 113 -0.28 -10.82 -3.10
CA ALA A 113 0.25 -9.54 -3.56
C ALA A 113 1.72 -9.30 -3.14
N LYS A 114 2.65 -10.14 -3.63
CA LYS A 114 4.10 -10.08 -3.31
C LYS A 114 4.91 -9.24 -4.31
N LYS A 115 4.37 -8.11 -4.76
CA LYS A 115 5.07 -7.18 -5.66
C LYS A 115 5.23 -5.85 -4.94
N ASP A 116 6.44 -5.30 -4.93
CA ASP A 116 6.73 -4.06 -4.21
C ASP A 116 5.83 -2.89 -4.66
N ALA A 117 5.59 -2.77 -5.97
CA ALA A 117 4.69 -1.76 -6.51
C ALA A 117 3.26 -1.90 -5.97
N VAL A 118 2.73 -3.13 -5.92
CA VAL A 118 1.37 -3.42 -5.42
C VAL A 118 1.27 -3.19 -3.92
N ILE A 119 2.31 -3.55 -3.17
CA ILE A 119 2.39 -3.32 -1.72
C ILE A 119 2.43 -1.83 -1.42
N ALA A 120 3.33 -1.09 -2.07
CA ALA A 120 3.44 0.36 -1.92
C ALA A 120 2.14 1.08 -2.32
N ALA A 121 1.51 0.64 -3.41
CA ALA A 121 0.20 1.13 -3.84
C ALA A 121 -0.91 0.84 -2.82
N GLY A 122 -0.94 -0.36 -2.25
CA GLY A 122 -1.93 -0.73 -1.24
C GLY A 122 -1.76 0.07 0.06
N ILE A 123 -0.51 0.31 0.47
CA ILE A 123 -0.19 1.20 1.59
C ILE A 123 -0.64 2.63 1.29
N ALA A 124 -0.29 3.16 0.11
CA ALA A 124 -0.68 4.51 -0.29
C ALA A 124 -2.21 4.67 -0.30
N LEU A 125 -2.93 3.73 -0.91
CA LEU A 125 -4.39 3.74 -0.94
C LEU A 125 -4.99 3.66 0.46
N ARG A 126 -4.51 2.77 1.33
CA ARG A 126 -5.01 2.66 2.71
C ARG A 126 -4.74 3.92 3.52
N ALA A 127 -3.61 4.60 3.29
CA ALA A 127 -3.28 5.84 3.97
C ALA A 127 -4.13 7.03 3.48
N MET A 128 -4.51 7.06 2.20
CA MET A 128 -5.32 8.15 1.61
C MET A 128 -6.83 7.93 1.79
N ALA A 129 -7.27 6.67 1.83
CA ALA A 129 -8.68 6.33 1.89
C ALA A 129 -9.27 6.55 3.29
N LYS A 130 -10.58 6.84 3.30
CA LYS A 130 -11.35 7.04 4.53
C LYS A 130 -11.21 5.82 5.47
N ASP A 131 -11.05 6.09 6.76
CA ASP A 131 -10.95 5.12 7.87
C ASP A 131 -9.73 4.19 7.84
N GLY A 132 -8.92 4.21 6.77
CA GLY A 132 -7.74 3.37 6.65
C GLY A 132 -6.67 3.70 7.69
N LYS A 133 -6.30 2.69 8.49
CA LYS A 133 -5.28 2.80 9.53
C LYS A 133 -4.40 1.56 9.55
N PHE A 134 -3.13 1.72 9.88
CA PHE A 134 -2.19 0.62 10.05
C PHE A 134 -2.12 0.15 11.51
N ALA A 135 -1.57 -1.04 11.71
CA ALA A 135 -1.16 -1.52 13.01
C ALA A 135 0.20 -0.93 13.37
N ALA A 136 0.31 -0.46 14.60
CA ALA A 136 1.58 -0.18 15.25
C ALA A 136 1.53 -0.87 16.62
N LYS A 137 2.66 -1.39 17.06
CA LYS A 137 2.76 -2.07 18.35
C LYS A 137 2.36 -1.14 19.49
N SER A 138 1.53 -1.65 20.41
CA SER A 138 1.05 -0.88 21.56
C SER A 138 2.20 -0.52 22.49
N ASN A 139 2.13 0.66 23.12
CA ASN A 139 3.13 1.15 24.09
C ASN A 139 4.56 1.31 23.54
N GLU A 140 4.70 1.45 22.22
CA GLU A 140 6.00 1.63 21.57
C GLU A 140 5.95 2.75 20.52
N GLU A 141 6.26 3.98 20.95
CA GLU A 141 6.14 5.19 20.09
C GLU A 141 6.99 5.09 18.82
N LYS A 142 8.18 4.49 18.89
CA LYS A 142 9.07 4.29 17.73
C LYS A 142 8.38 3.51 16.60
N SER A 143 7.65 2.46 16.95
CA SER A 143 6.87 1.67 15.99
C SER A 143 5.76 2.51 15.34
N ALA A 144 5.08 3.37 16.10
CA ALA A 144 4.09 4.29 15.56
C ALA A 144 4.73 5.30 14.59
N HIS A 145 5.88 5.88 14.94
CA HIS A 145 6.62 6.80 14.05
C HIS A 145 7.08 6.11 12.76
N ALA A 146 7.60 4.89 12.84
CA ALA A 146 8.04 4.13 11.69
C ALA A 146 6.87 3.82 10.73
N VAL A 147 5.72 3.40 11.27
CA VAL A 147 4.51 3.12 10.47
C VAL A 147 3.94 4.40 9.84
N ASN A 148 3.95 5.53 10.57
CA ASN A 148 3.57 6.82 10.01
C ASN A 148 4.53 7.27 8.90
N GLY A 149 5.83 7.02 9.07
CA GLY A 149 6.85 7.26 8.04
C GLY A 149 6.61 6.44 6.77
N VAL A 150 6.23 5.18 6.91
CA VAL A 150 5.84 4.31 5.78
C VAL A 150 4.65 4.89 5.02
N ALA A 151 3.58 5.25 5.74
CA ALA A 151 2.37 5.81 5.14
C ALA A 151 2.67 7.13 4.42
N ALA A 152 3.35 8.06 5.10
CA ALA A 152 3.74 9.35 4.53
C ALA A 152 4.65 9.18 3.30
N SER A 153 5.61 8.24 3.34
CA SER A 153 6.52 7.98 2.22
C SER A 153 5.78 7.43 1.00
N ALA A 154 4.86 6.48 1.19
CA ALA A 154 4.06 5.92 0.11
C ALA A 154 3.19 6.99 -0.57
N VAL A 155 2.46 7.78 0.25
CA VAL A 155 1.60 8.86 -0.25
C VAL A 155 2.42 9.95 -0.92
N GLY A 156 3.49 10.42 -0.26
CA GLY A 156 4.35 11.48 -0.77
C GLY A 156 4.97 11.12 -2.11
N LYS A 157 5.46 9.89 -2.28
CA LYS A 157 6.05 9.40 -3.54
C LYS A 157 5.01 9.31 -4.67
N THR A 158 3.82 8.84 -4.35
CA THR A 158 2.68 8.73 -5.29
C THR A 158 2.25 10.11 -5.79
N LEU A 159 1.93 11.03 -4.86
CA LEU A 159 1.44 12.36 -5.19
C LEU A 159 2.52 13.23 -5.86
N SER A 160 3.78 13.15 -5.41
CA SER A 160 4.87 13.91 -6.04
C SER A 160 5.07 13.49 -7.49
N THR A 161 5.00 12.19 -7.78
CA THR A 161 5.10 11.70 -9.15
C THR A 161 3.89 12.11 -9.98
N LEU A 162 2.69 12.07 -9.40
CA LEU A 162 1.47 12.52 -10.08
C LEU A 162 1.55 14.01 -10.45
N ILE A 163 2.02 14.87 -9.54
CA ILE A 163 2.23 16.30 -9.78
C ILE A 163 3.23 16.52 -10.92
N ILE A 164 4.35 15.79 -10.92
CA ILE A 164 5.37 15.89 -11.97
C ILE A 164 4.80 15.43 -13.31
N ALA A 165 4.02 14.34 -13.32
CA ALA A 165 3.42 13.80 -14.53
C ALA A 165 2.35 14.73 -15.12
N ILE A 166 1.56 15.41 -14.30
CA ILE A 166 0.56 16.41 -14.75
C ILE A 166 1.24 17.65 -15.33
N ARG A 167 2.40 18.04 -14.80
CA ARG A 167 3.13 19.24 -15.25
C ARG A 167 3.70 19.09 -16.67
N ASN A 168 4.09 17.87 -17.05
CA ASN A 168 4.85 17.56 -18.26
C ASN A 168 3.95 17.04 -19.39
#